data_AF-A0A9E2KH37-F1
#
_entry.id   AF-A0A9E2KH37-F1
#
_cell.length_a   1.000
_cell.length_b   1.000
_cell.length_c   1.000
_cell.angle_alpha   90.00
_cell.angle_beta   90.00
_cell.angle_gamma   90.00
#
_symmetry.space_group_name_H-M   'P 1'
#
loop_
_entity.id
_entity.type
_entity.pdbx_description
1 polymer ?
#
loop_
_entity_poly.entity_id
_entity_poly.type
_entity_poly.pdbx_seq_one_letter_code
_entity_poly.pdbx_strand_id
1 'polypeptide(L)' 'SYDPETCHLVGKIINVSADERILDEKGKIDPAKLRPIVFDPIHNHYLAVGEKVGNAFKDGLALKK' A
#
# COMPACT_ATOMS: atom_id res chain seq x y z
N SER A 1 -0.93 -4.68 -24.15
CA SER A 1 -0.69 -3.45 -23.36
C SER A 1 0.72 -3.39 -22.79
N TYR A 2 1.65 -4.24 -23.25
CA TYR A 2 3.08 -4.12 -22.95
C TYR A 2 3.74 -3.27 -24.03
N ASP A 3 4.56 -2.32 -23.62
CA ASP A 3 5.42 -1.50 -24.48
C ASP A 3 6.90 -1.92 -24.26
N PRO A 4 7.57 -2.52 -25.26
CA PRO A 4 8.97 -2.95 -25.15
C PRO A 4 9.99 -1.82 -25.05
N GLU A 5 9.69 -0.63 -25.59
CA GLU A 5 10.64 0.50 -25.58
C GLU A 5 10.77 1.09 -24.17
N THR A 6 9.64 1.17 -23.45
CA THR A 6 9.58 1.69 -22.08
C THR A 6 9.59 0.58 -21.02
N CYS A 7 9.52 -0.69 -21.44
CA CYS A 7 9.31 -1.86 -20.59
C CYS A 7 8.07 -1.74 -19.67
N HIS A 8 7.01 -1.05 -20.11
CA HIS A 8 5.82 -0.80 -19.29
C HIS A 8 4.65 -1.72 -19.67
N LEU A 9 4.10 -2.45 -18.69
CA LEU A 9 2.87 -3.23 -18.84
C LEU A 9 1.69 -2.58 -18.10
N VAL A 10 0.61 -2.28 -18.83
CA VAL A 10 -0.66 -1.83 -18.22
C VAL A 10 -1.64 -3.01 -18.11
N GLY A 11 -2.06 -3.32 -16.89
CA GLY A 11 -3.07 -4.34 -16.59
C GLY A 11 -4.28 -3.75 -15.88
N LYS A 12 -5.48 -4.26 -16.19
CA LYS A 12 -6.70 -3.94 -15.43
C LYS A 12 -6.80 -4.89 -14.23
N ILE A 13 -6.94 -4.35 -13.02
CA ILE A 13 -7.25 -5.17 -11.84
C ILE A 13 -8.67 -5.71 -11.99
N ILE A 14 -8.80 -7.03 -12.15
CA ILE A 14 -10.09 -7.71 -12.28
C ILE A 14 -10.64 -8.15 -10.92
N ASN A 15 -9.77 -8.57 -10.01
CA ASN A 15 -10.16 -8.98 -8.66
C ASN A 15 -8.99 -8.81 -7.68
N VAL A 16 -9.28 -8.83 -6.39
CA VAL A 16 -8.32 -8.84 -5.28
C VAL A 16 -8.75 -9.92 -4.29
N SER A 17 -7.80 -10.76 -3.87
CA SER A 17 -8.01 -11.77 -2.83
C SER A 17 -7.02 -11.52 -1.69
N ALA A 18 -7.47 -11.72 -0.46
CA ALA A 18 -6.70 -11.49 0.75
C ALA A 18 -7.07 -12.57 1.77
N ASP A 19 -6.08 -13.00 2.55
CA ASP A 19 -6.28 -13.89 3.68
C ASP A 19 -7.14 -13.20 4.75
N GLU A 20 -8.13 -13.89 5.29
CA GLU A 20 -9.07 -13.31 6.26
C GLU A 20 -8.35 -12.82 7.53
N ARG A 21 -7.20 -13.40 7.86
CA ARG A 21 -6.40 -13.01 9.04
C ARG A 21 -5.83 -11.60 8.92
N ILE A 22 -5.68 -11.06 7.71
CA ILE A 22 -5.17 -9.71 7.48
C ILE A 22 -6.28 -8.66 7.35
N LEU A 23 -7.54 -9.05 7.52
CA LEU A 23 -8.67 -8.12 7.48
C LEU A 23 -8.98 -7.54 8.86
N ASP A 24 -9.49 -6.32 8.88
CA ASP A 24 -10.09 -5.68 10.03
C ASP A 24 -11.56 -6.12 10.21
N GLU A 25 -12.21 -5.64 11.28
CA GLU A 25 -13.61 -5.94 11.59
C GLU A 25 -14.61 -5.47 10.50
N LYS A 26 -14.18 -4.58 9.60
CA LYS A 26 -14.98 -4.05 8.49
C LYS A 26 -14.67 -4.77 7.17
N GLY A 27 -13.87 -5.85 7.21
CA GLY A 27 -13.45 -6.60 6.03
C GLY A 27 -12.49 -5.82 5.12
N LYS A 28 -11.82 -4.79 5.63
CA LYS A 28 -10.77 -4.06 4.91
C LYS A 28 -9.40 -4.61 5.31
N ILE A 29 -8.42 -4.50 4.43
CA ILE A 29 -7.05 -4.90 4.75
C ILE A 29 -6.54 -4.02 5.88
N ASP A 30 -6.08 -4.65 6.96
CA ASP A 30 -5.36 -4.01 8.05
C ASP A 30 -3.85 -4.00 7.71
N PRO A 31 -3.23 -2.84 7.43
CA PRO A 31 -1.81 -2.77 7.09
C PRO A 31 -0.89 -3.31 8.17
N ALA A 32 -1.28 -3.21 9.45
CA ALA A 32 -0.48 -3.73 10.55
C ALA A 32 -0.46 -5.26 10.58
N LYS A 33 -1.55 -5.92 10.16
CA LYS A 33 -1.61 -7.38 10.02
C LYS A 33 -0.97 -7.87 8.71
N LEU A 34 -1.14 -7.12 7.63
CA LEU A 34 -0.53 -7.41 6.32
C LEU A 34 1.01 -7.40 6.40
N ARG A 35 1.59 -6.52 7.24
CA ARG A 35 3.04 -6.33 7.40
C ARG A 35 3.80 -6.23 6.06
N PRO A 36 3.45 -5.29 5.19
CA PRO A 36 4.15 -5.12 3.92
C PRO A 36 5.61 -4.70 4.15
N ILE A 37 6.44 -4.98 3.14
CA ILE A 37 7.84 -4.57 3.10
C ILE A 37 8.06 -3.53 1.99
N VAL A 38 9.06 -2.68 2.19
CA VAL A 38 9.53 -1.70 1.21
C VAL A 38 10.92 -2.10 0.77
N PHE A 39 11.17 -2.07 -0.53
CA PHE A 39 12.51 -2.23 -1.07
C PHE A 39 13.22 -0.87 -1.12
N ASP A 40 14.41 -0.81 -0.52
CA ASP A 40 15.32 0.32 -0.60
C ASP A 40 16.38 0.04 -1.69
N PRO A 41 16.29 0.69 -2.88
CA PRO A 41 17.21 0.43 -3.97
C PRO A 41 18.61 1.02 -3.76
N ILE A 42 18.78 1.93 -2.78
CA ILE A 42 20.09 2.57 -2.53
C ILE A 42 21.00 1.61 -1.77
N HIS A 43 20.46 1.00 -0.72
CA HIS A 43 21.21 0.08 0.14
C HIS A 43 20.92 -1.40 -0.18
N ASN A 44 19.99 -1.68 -1.10
CA ASN A 44 19.50 -3.03 -1.43
C ASN A 44 18.92 -3.76 -0.22
N HIS A 45 18.15 -3.06 0.61
CA HIS A 45 17.53 -3.61 1.82
C HIS A 45 16.02 -3.80 1.66
N TYR A 46 15.47 -4.70 2.47
CA TYR A 46 14.03 -4.78 2.71
C TYR A 46 13.70 -4.22 4.09
N LEU A 47 12.81 -3.24 4.13
CA LEU A 47 12.39 -2.56 5.35
C LEU A 47 10.95 -2.92 5.68
N ALA A 48 10.64 -3.14 6.95
CA ALA A 48 9.26 -3.27 7.39
C ALA A 48 8.54 -1.91 7.36
N VAL A 49 7.29 -1.88 6.90
CA VAL A 49 6.45 -0.68 7.00
C VAL A 49 6.11 -0.42 8.46
N GLY A 50 6.27 0.84 8.89
CA GLY A 50 5.98 1.29 10.25
C GLY A 50 4.49 1.46 10.55
N GLU A 51 4.21 2.03 11.72
CA GLU A 51 2.85 2.24 12.20
C GLU A 51 2.14 3.40 11.49
N LYS A 52 0.81 3.47 11.65
CA LYS A 52 0.00 4.58 11.17
C LYS A 52 0.40 5.88 11.88
N VAL A 53 0.76 6.90 11.11
CA VAL A 53 1.18 8.21 11.64
C VAL A 53 0.15 9.34 11.47
N GLY A 54 -0.99 9.08 10.82
CA GLY A 54 -2.03 10.08 10.59
C GLY A 54 -3.21 9.58 9.78
N ASN A 55 -4.17 10.46 9.50
CA ASN A 55 -5.36 10.21 8.69
C ASN A 55 -5.35 11.09 7.43
N ALA A 56 -5.20 10.45 6.27
CA ALA A 56 -5.36 11.11 4.98
C ALA A 56 -6.75 11.74 4.84
N PHE A 57 -6.83 12.91 4.17
CA PHE A 57 -8.06 13.67 3.94
C PHE A 57 -8.82 14.13 5.21
N LYS A 58 -8.20 14.03 6.40
CA LYS A 58 -8.81 14.44 7.66
C LYS A 58 -7.90 15.38 8.44
N ASP A 59 -6.67 14.99 8.74
CA ASP A 59 -5.83 15.74 9.68
C ASP A 59 -5.50 17.15 9.17
N GLY A 60 -5.37 17.32 7.85
CA GLY A 60 -5.17 18.62 7.22
C GLY A 60 -6.34 19.60 7.34
N LEU A 61 -7.55 19.13 7.69
CA LEU A 61 -8.71 20.01 7.91
C LEU A 61 -8.50 20.94 9.11
N ALA A 62 -7.67 20.54 10.08
CA ALA A 62 -7.29 21.40 11.21
C ALA A 62 -6.50 22.64 10.77
N LEU A 63 -5.90 22.61 9.57
CA LEU A 63 -5.11 23.71 9.00
C LEU A 63 -5.94 24.58 8.03
N LYS A 64 -7.20 24.20 7.78
CA LYS A 64 -8.07 24.92 6.86
C LYS A 64 -8.66 26.15 7.57
N LYS A 65 -8.35 27.35 7.06
CA LYS A 65 -8.98 28.61 7.49
C LYS A 65 -10.43 28.69 7.06
#